data_AF-A0A2E6URX1-F1
#
_entry.id   AF-A0A2E6URX1-F1
#
_cell.length_a   1.000
_cell.length_b   1.000
_cell.length_c   1.000
_cell.angle_alpha   90.00
_cell.angle_beta   90.00
_cell.angle_gamma   90.00
#
_symmetry.space_group_name_H-M   'P 1'
#
loop_
_entity.id
_entity.type
_entity.pdbx_description
1 polymer ?
#
loop_
_entity_poly.entity_id
_entity_poly.type
_entity_poly.pdbx_seq_one_letter_code
_entity_poly.pdbx_strand_id
1 'polypeptide(L)'
;MNANWFNLMLPLFSFLINVTSQILIFRMNSNFGLLKSEYVGFITGLITLILLHSYSFTEYFQPAADICPITIANLLIFGSLSYCYFHFINLCLTARRIRLVRDIYKSANGLTISEILERYNAKSMIQIRLKRLLASGQIVFLNGKYYVGKPIVLFAAKCMVALKQLFLGKKSEYD
;
A
#
# COMPACT_ATOMS: atom_id res chain seq x y z
N MET A 1 -23.89 15.44 14.75
CA MET A 1 -22.44 15.45 15.05
C MET A 1 -21.97 16.89 15.05
N ASN A 2 -21.00 17.29 15.88
CA ASN A 2 -20.54 18.69 15.86
C ASN A 2 -19.85 18.97 14.50
N ALA A 3 -20.04 20.16 13.92
CA ALA A 3 -19.54 20.50 12.57
C ALA A 3 -18.01 20.27 12.46
N ASN A 4 -17.28 20.58 13.52
CA ASN A 4 -15.83 20.39 13.59
C ASN A 4 -15.40 18.91 13.51
N TRP A 5 -16.13 18.02 14.19
CA TRP A 5 -15.87 16.58 14.13
C TRP A 5 -16.16 16.02 12.74
N PHE A 6 -17.22 16.51 12.09
CA PHE A 6 -17.55 16.11 10.72
C PHE A 6 -16.47 16.55 9.73
N ASN A 7 -16.05 17.82 9.79
CA ASN A 7 -14.98 18.36 8.95
C ASN A 7 -13.66 17.58 9.10
N LEU A 8 -13.30 17.17 10.31
CA LEU A 8 -12.09 16.37 10.57
C LEU A 8 -12.16 14.96 9.95
N MET A 9 -13.34 14.37 9.88
CA MET A 9 -13.53 13.02 9.34
C MET A 9 -13.61 12.98 7.80
N LEU A 10 -13.90 14.12 7.15
CA LEU A 10 -14.00 14.21 5.68
C LEU A 10 -12.79 13.63 4.94
N PRO A 11 -11.54 14.06 5.21
CA PRO A 11 -10.38 13.52 4.49
C PRO A 11 -10.19 12.01 4.73
N LEU A 12 -10.62 11.48 5.88
CA LEU A 12 -10.54 10.04 6.18
C LEU A 12 -11.55 9.24 5.36
N PHE A 13 -12.79 9.70 5.25
CA PHE A 13 -13.80 9.05 4.41
C PHE A 13 -13.43 9.09 2.93
N SER A 14 -12.96 10.25 2.45
CA SER A 14 -12.48 10.40 1.07
C SER A 14 -11.27 9.50 0.79
N PHE A 15 -10.36 9.36 1.74
CA PHE A 15 -9.24 8.42 1.63
C PHE A 15 -9.71 6.95 1.62
N LEU A 16 -10.70 6.60 2.43
CA LEU A 16 -11.29 5.25 2.39
C LEU A 16 -11.92 4.95 1.03
N ILE A 17 -12.61 5.91 0.43
CA ILE A 17 -13.19 5.78 -0.92
C ILE A 17 -12.09 5.68 -1.99
N ASN A 18 -11.00 6.45 -1.86
CA ASN A 18 -9.81 6.29 -2.71
C ASN A 18 -9.30 4.84 -2.70
N VAL A 19 -9.00 4.32 -1.51
CA VAL A 19 -8.45 2.96 -1.34
C VAL A 19 -9.41 1.88 -1.86
N THR A 20 -10.68 1.96 -1.48
CA THR A 20 -11.68 0.95 -1.86
C THR A 20 -11.94 0.95 -3.36
N SER A 21 -12.08 2.12 -4.00
CA SER A 21 -12.29 2.20 -5.45
C SER A 21 -11.06 1.72 -6.23
N GLN A 22 -9.84 2.06 -5.79
CA GLN A 22 -8.60 1.54 -6.37
C GLN A 22 -8.57 0.00 -6.32
N ILE A 23 -8.86 -0.58 -5.16
CA ILE A 23 -8.88 -2.04 -4.95
C ILE A 23 -9.93 -2.70 -5.83
N LEU A 24 -11.16 -2.15 -5.87
CA LEU A 24 -12.26 -2.71 -6.66
C LEU A 24 -11.94 -2.68 -8.16
N ILE A 25 -11.46 -1.55 -8.68
CA ILE A 25 -11.10 -1.41 -10.09
C ILE A 25 -9.99 -2.38 -10.48
N PHE A 26 -8.94 -2.45 -9.65
CA PHE A 26 -7.82 -3.36 -9.91
C PHE A 26 -8.24 -4.84 -9.86
N ARG A 27 -9.18 -5.19 -8.98
CA ARG A 27 -9.70 -6.56 -8.86
C ARG A 27 -10.64 -6.95 -9.99
N MET A 28 -11.52 -6.04 -10.40
CA MET A 28 -12.48 -6.29 -11.47
C MET A 28 -11.80 -6.32 -12.84
N ASN A 29 -10.68 -5.62 -12.99
CA ASN A 29 -9.99 -5.51 -14.25
C ASN A 29 -8.47 -5.66 -14.06
N SER A 30 -7.99 -6.90 -14.08
CA SER A 30 -6.57 -7.23 -13.90
C SER A 30 -5.65 -6.63 -14.97
N ASN A 31 -6.20 -6.27 -16.13
CA ASN A 31 -5.49 -5.56 -17.20
C ASN A 31 -5.34 -4.05 -16.92
N PHE A 32 -6.12 -3.53 -15.98
CA PHE A 32 -6.07 -2.13 -15.55
C PHE A 32 -4.90 -1.98 -14.57
N GLY A 33 -3.69 -1.78 -15.13
CA GLY A 33 -2.44 -1.75 -14.38
C GLY A 33 -2.49 -0.89 -13.11
N LEU A 34 -1.71 -1.30 -12.10
CA LEU A 34 -1.84 -0.78 -10.73
C LEU A 34 -1.80 0.75 -10.63
N LEU A 35 -0.86 1.40 -11.32
CA LEU A 35 -0.74 2.85 -11.35
C LEU A 35 -2.00 3.55 -11.89
N LYS A 36 -2.67 2.98 -12.90
CA LYS A 36 -3.91 3.54 -13.44
C LYS A 36 -5.04 3.42 -12.43
N SER A 37 -5.17 2.26 -11.77
CA SER A 37 -6.18 2.06 -10.73
C SER A 37 -6.00 3.04 -9.56
N GLU A 38 -4.76 3.38 -9.24
CA GLU A 38 -4.39 4.30 -8.17
C GLU A 38 -4.74 5.75 -8.50
N TYR A 39 -4.49 6.20 -9.74
CA TYR A 39 -4.96 7.51 -10.19
C TYR A 39 -6.48 7.62 -10.18
N VAL A 40 -7.19 6.56 -10.61
CA VAL A 40 -8.65 6.57 -10.56
C VAL A 40 -9.14 6.64 -9.11
N GLY A 41 -8.55 5.86 -8.20
CA GLY A 41 -8.87 5.94 -6.77
C GLY A 41 -8.61 7.32 -6.17
N PHE A 42 -7.49 7.95 -6.53
CA PHE A 42 -7.19 9.30 -6.06
C PHE A 42 -8.25 10.31 -6.54
N ILE A 43 -8.64 10.23 -7.82
CA ILE A 43 -9.65 11.11 -8.41
C ILE A 43 -11.03 10.89 -7.75
N THR A 44 -11.46 9.66 -7.55
CA THR A 44 -12.75 9.35 -6.89
C THR A 44 -12.76 9.82 -5.44
N GLY A 45 -11.66 9.66 -4.71
CA GLY A 45 -11.50 10.20 -3.36
C GLY A 45 -11.53 11.73 -3.33
N LEU A 46 -10.88 12.39 -4.29
CA LEU A 46 -10.88 13.85 -4.39
C LEU A 46 -12.29 14.40 -4.69
N ILE A 47 -13.02 13.77 -5.62
CA ILE A 47 -14.42 14.11 -5.92
C ILE A 47 -15.27 13.97 -4.66
N THR A 48 -15.10 12.87 -3.92
CA THR A 48 -15.81 12.64 -2.66
C THR A 48 -15.50 13.73 -1.64
N LEU A 49 -14.23 14.13 -1.51
CA LEU A 49 -13.83 15.20 -0.59
C LEU A 49 -14.52 16.51 -0.91
N ILE A 50 -14.55 16.90 -2.19
CA ILE A 50 -15.21 18.12 -2.64
C ILE A 50 -16.70 18.05 -2.33
N LEU A 51 -17.38 16.94 -2.68
CA LEU A 51 -18.81 16.76 -2.44
C LEU A 51 -19.17 16.83 -0.94
N LEU A 52 -18.43 16.12 -0.09
CA LEU A 52 -18.69 16.13 1.35
C LEU A 52 -18.35 17.47 2.00
N HIS A 53 -17.32 18.16 1.51
CA HIS A 53 -16.97 19.49 1.99
C HIS A 53 -18.04 20.52 1.61
N SER A 54 -18.52 20.51 0.37
CA SER A 54 -19.64 21.34 -0.07
C SER A 54 -20.90 21.07 0.76
N TYR A 55 -21.22 19.79 1.01
CA TYR A 55 -22.35 19.39 1.86
C TYR A 55 -22.21 19.90 3.30
N SER A 56 -21.02 19.80 3.89
CA SER A 56 -20.77 20.31 5.24
C SER A 56 -21.01 21.83 5.33
N PHE A 57 -20.64 22.57 4.29
CA PHE A 57 -20.80 24.02 4.29
C PHE A 57 -22.27 24.44 4.18
N THR A 58 -23.07 23.73 3.36
CA THR A 58 -24.49 24.02 3.19
C THR A 58 -25.33 23.66 4.41
N GLU A 59 -25.03 22.55 5.08
CA GLU A 59 -25.83 22.06 6.21
C GLU A 59 -25.52 22.76 7.53
N TYR A 60 -24.24 23.04 7.81
CA TYR A 60 -23.81 23.58 9.10
C TYR A 60 -23.66 25.11 9.10
N PHE A 61 -24.03 25.80 8.01
CA PHE A 61 -23.95 27.26 7.85
C PHE A 61 -22.65 27.85 8.42
N GLN A 62 -21.52 27.32 7.97
CA GLN A 62 -20.21 27.72 8.50
C GLN A 62 -19.87 29.17 8.08
N PRO A 63 -19.14 29.93 8.91
CA PRO A 63 -18.67 31.26 8.54
C PRO A 63 -17.80 31.22 7.28
N ALA A 64 -17.95 32.23 6.40
CA ALA A 64 -17.15 32.30 5.17
C ALA A 64 -15.63 32.37 5.43
N ALA A 65 -15.24 32.91 6.60
CA ALA A 65 -13.84 32.97 7.03
C ALA A 65 -13.21 31.58 7.22
N ASP A 66 -14.01 30.57 7.55
CA ASP A 66 -13.52 29.23 7.89
C ASP A 66 -13.40 28.31 6.66
N ILE A 67 -14.02 28.68 5.53
CA ILE A 67 -14.01 27.87 4.30
C ILE A 67 -12.58 27.60 3.85
N CYS A 68 -11.81 28.66 3.65
CA CYS A 68 -10.46 28.58 3.11
C CYS A 68 -9.52 27.74 3.99
N PRO A 69 -9.38 28.01 5.32
CA PRO A 69 -8.49 27.23 6.16
C PRO A 69 -8.92 25.77 6.29
N ILE A 70 -10.22 25.47 6.41
CA ILE A 70 -10.72 24.09 6.49
C ILE A 70 -10.47 23.36 5.16
N THR A 71 -10.71 24.02 4.03
CA THR A 71 -10.44 23.45 2.70
C THR A 71 -8.96 23.08 2.55
N ILE A 72 -8.06 24.01 2.87
CA ILE A 72 -6.61 23.78 2.76
C ILE A 72 -6.18 22.64 3.69
N ALA A 73 -6.64 22.65 4.95
CA ALA A 73 -6.32 21.60 5.91
C ALA A 73 -6.77 20.22 5.41
N ASN A 74 -8.02 20.11 4.95
CA ASN A 74 -8.57 18.85 4.45
C ASN A 74 -7.87 18.35 3.18
N LEU A 75 -7.52 19.25 2.26
CA LEU A 75 -6.72 18.90 1.07
C LEU A 75 -5.32 18.42 1.44
N LEU A 76 -4.67 19.07 2.41
CA LEU A 76 -3.35 18.65 2.88
C LEU A 76 -3.39 17.29 3.57
N ILE A 77 -4.39 17.03 4.42
CA ILE A 77 -4.56 15.74 5.11
C ILE A 77 -4.84 14.64 4.08
N PHE A 78 -5.83 14.83 3.19
CA PHE A 78 -6.16 13.86 2.16
C PHE A 78 -4.99 13.61 1.19
N GLY A 79 -4.30 14.68 0.77
CA GLY A 79 -3.13 14.62 -0.10
C GLY A 79 -1.97 13.86 0.56
N SER A 80 -1.70 14.12 1.83
CA SER A 80 -0.64 13.42 2.59
C SER A 80 -0.96 11.94 2.75
N LEU A 81 -2.19 11.58 3.10
CA LEU A 81 -2.63 10.18 3.22
C LEU A 81 -2.52 9.45 1.87
N SER A 82 -3.01 10.08 0.81
CA SER A 82 -2.94 9.53 -0.54
C SER A 82 -1.51 9.39 -1.05
N TYR A 83 -0.64 10.34 -0.73
CA TYR A 83 0.79 10.29 -1.05
C TYR A 83 1.49 9.15 -0.32
N CYS A 84 1.24 8.98 0.99
CA CYS A 84 1.77 7.86 1.75
C CYS A 84 1.29 6.52 1.19
N TYR A 85 0.01 6.40 0.86
CA TYR A 85 -0.56 5.22 0.22
C TYR A 85 0.11 4.93 -1.12
N PHE A 86 0.29 5.96 -1.94
CA PHE A 86 0.93 5.86 -3.24
C PHE A 86 2.35 5.30 -3.15
N HIS A 87 3.16 5.88 -2.27
CA HIS A 87 4.51 5.40 -2.08
C HIS A 87 4.56 4.01 -1.49
N PHE A 88 3.67 3.69 -0.55
CA PHE A 88 3.61 2.37 0.07
C PHE A 88 3.37 1.27 -0.97
N ILE A 89 2.42 1.46 -1.88
CA ILE A 89 2.16 0.51 -2.98
C ILE A 89 3.35 0.43 -3.92
N ASN A 90 3.85 1.59 -4.37
CA ASN A 90 4.89 1.62 -5.40
C ASN A 90 6.25 1.15 -4.90
N LEU A 91 6.56 1.26 -3.60
CA LEU A 91 7.78 0.74 -2.98
C LEU A 91 7.98 -0.76 -3.25
N CYS A 92 6.91 -1.55 -3.11
CA CYS A 92 6.95 -3.00 -3.29
C CYS A 92 7.26 -3.43 -4.73
N LEU A 93 6.70 -2.73 -5.72
CA LEU A 93 6.92 -3.02 -7.14
C LEU A 93 8.25 -2.44 -7.64
N THR A 94 8.56 -1.21 -7.24
CA THR A 94 9.71 -0.45 -7.72
C THR A 94 11.01 -1.08 -7.26
N ALA A 95 11.08 -1.62 -6.03
CA ALA A 95 12.29 -2.27 -5.52
C ALA A 95 12.76 -3.47 -6.39
N ARG A 96 11.82 -4.27 -6.93
CA ARG A 96 12.16 -5.39 -7.81
C ARG A 96 12.64 -4.91 -9.18
N ARG A 97 11.94 -3.93 -9.76
CA ARG A 97 12.29 -3.34 -11.06
C ARG A 97 13.64 -2.66 -11.03
N ILE A 98 13.90 -1.81 -10.02
CA ILE A 98 15.18 -1.14 -9.84
C ILE A 98 16.31 -2.16 -9.68
N ARG A 99 16.11 -3.24 -8.90
CA ARG A 99 17.14 -4.27 -8.78
C ARG A 99 17.45 -4.91 -10.12
N LEU A 100 16.43 -5.25 -10.91
CA LEU A 100 16.60 -5.88 -12.22
C LEU A 100 17.35 -4.96 -13.18
N VAL A 101 16.92 -3.70 -13.28
CA VAL A 101 17.57 -2.69 -14.12
C VAL A 101 19.02 -2.46 -13.68
N ARG A 102 19.28 -2.36 -12.38
CA ARG A 102 20.64 -2.20 -11.84
C ARG A 102 21.52 -3.39 -12.15
N ASP A 103 21.01 -4.61 -12.02
CA ASP A 103 21.77 -5.82 -12.26
C ASP A 103 22.06 -6.01 -13.76
N ILE A 104 21.14 -5.59 -14.65
CA ILE A 104 21.37 -5.50 -16.11
C ILE A 104 22.42 -4.43 -16.41
N TYR A 105 22.29 -3.22 -15.85
CA TYR A 105 23.21 -2.10 -16.08
C TYR A 105 24.65 -2.42 -15.63
N LYS A 106 24.81 -3.18 -14.55
CA LYS A 106 26.13 -3.64 -14.07
C LYS A 106 26.77 -4.71 -14.96
N SER A 107 26.00 -5.36 -15.83
CA SER A 107 26.54 -6.35 -16.75
C SER A 107 27.04 -5.66 -18.01
N ALA A 108 28.34 -5.80 -18.31
CA ALA A 108 28.98 -5.14 -19.45
C ALA A 108 28.31 -5.46 -20.80
N ASN A 109 27.75 -6.66 -20.95
CA ASN A 109 27.09 -7.15 -22.18
C ASN A 109 25.58 -7.36 -22.00
N GLY A 110 24.97 -6.80 -20.94
CA GLY A 110 23.59 -7.10 -20.56
C GLY A 110 23.43 -8.50 -19.93
N LEU A 111 22.19 -8.93 -19.73
CA LEU A 111 21.87 -10.26 -19.18
C LEU A 111 20.85 -10.94 -20.10
N THR A 112 21.10 -12.21 -20.42
CA THR A 112 20.14 -13.08 -21.08
C THR A 112 18.99 -13.43 -20.13
N ILE A 113 17.85 -13.87 -20.69
CA ILE A 113 16.70 -14.34 -19.89
C ILE A 113 17.12 -15.47 -18.94
N SER A 114 17.97 -16.39 -19.40
CA SER A 114 18.47 -17.51 -18.59
C SER A 114 19.24 -17.03 -17.36
N GLU A 115 20.14 -16.06 -17.53
CA GLU A 115 20.92 -15.48 -16.42
C GLU A 115 20.04 -14.68 -15.45
N ILE A 116 19.02 -13.98 -15.96
CA ILE A 116 18.02 -13.30 -15.13
C ILE A 116 17.25 -14.34 -14.31
N LEU A 117 16.75 -15.41 -14.93
CA LEU A 117 16.00 -16.45 -14.24
C LEU A 117 16.84 -17.18 -13.19
N GLU A 118 18.13 -17.39 -13.43
CA GLU A 118 19.05 -17.98 -12.46
C GLU A 118 19.26 -17.07 -11.24
N ARG A 119 19.52 -15.77 -11.46
CA ARG A 119 19.70 -14.78 -10.38
C ARG A 119 18.43 -14.54 -9.58
N TYR A 120 17.27 -14.63 -10.22
CA TYR A 120 15.96 -14.44 -9.61
C TYR A 120 15.23 -15.75 -9.28
N ASN A 121 15.95 -16.88 -9.32
CA ASN A 121 15.40 -18.20 -8.99
C ASN A 121 14.77 -18.19 -7.59
N ALA A 122 13.59 -18.78 -7.46
CA ALA A 122 12.89 -18.91 -6.19
C ALA A 122 13.81 -19.50 -5.08
N LYS A 123 14.67 -20.46 -5.43
CA LYS A 123 15.61 -21.10 -4.50
C LYS A 123 16.64 -20.11 -3.92
N SER A 124 17.29 -19.31 -4.77
CA SER A 124 18.27 -18.32 -4.32
C SER A 124 17.59 -17.20 -3.51
N MET A 125 16.39 -16.82 -3.90
CA MET A 125 15.60 -15.82 -3.17
C MET A 125 15.18 -16.31 -1.78
N ILE A 126 14.78 -17.58 -1.65
CA ILE A 126 14.49 -18.21 -0.35
C ILE A 126 15.75 -18.26 0.52
N GLN A 127 16.89 -18.66 -0.02
CA GLN A 127 18.16 -18.72 0.73
C GLN A 127 18.58 -17.34 1.28
N ILE A 128 18.50 -16.28 0.46
CA ILE A 128 18.80 -14.91 0.90
C ILE A 128 17.85 -14.47 2.02
N ARG A 129 16.55 -14.79 1.89
CA ARG A 129 15.56 -14.46 2.92
C ARG A 129 15.82 -15.21 4.22
N LEU A 130 16.04 -16.53 4.17
CA LEU A 130 16.38 -17.35 5.33
C LEU A 130 17.63 -16.85 6.04
N LYS A 131 18.69 -16.51 5.29
CA LYS A 131 19.93 -15.95 5.87
C LYS A 131 19.67 -14.65 6.65
N ARG A 132 18.81 -13.77 6.14
CA ARG A 132 18.42 -12.52 6.84
C ARG A 132 17.57 -12.79 8.08
N LEU A 133 16.63 -13.73 8.01
CA LEU A 133 15.80 -14.12 9.14
C LEU A 133 16.63 -14.75 10.27
N LEU A 134 17.62 -15.58 9.93
CA LEU A 134 18.60 -16.12 10.88
C LEU A 134 19.46 -15.01 11.49
N ALA A 135 20.03 -14.13 10.66
CA ALA A 135 20.91 -13.05 11.11
C ALA A 135 20.21 -12.06 12.07
N SER A 136 18.90 -11.85 11.90
CA SER A 136 18.08 -11.00 12.78
C SER A 136 17.56 -11.72 14.04
N GLY A 137 17.76 -13.04 14.14
CA GLY A 137 17.21 -13.90 15.18
C GLY A 137 15.69 -14.10 15.10
N GLN A 138 15.08 -13.78 13.95
CA GLN A 138 13.64 -13.98 13.73
C GLN A 138 13.31 -15.47 13.54
N ILE A 139 14.25 -16.24 13.01
CA ILE A 139 14.21 -17.70 13.00
C ILE A 139 15.50 -18.27 13.59
N VAL A 140 15.42 -19.48 14.12
CA VAL A 140 16.56 -20.25 14.64
C VAL A 140 16.61 -21.61 13.94
N PHE A 141 17.81 -22.17 13.80
CA PHE A 141 18.01 -23.49 13.21
C PHE A 141 18.42 -24.47 14.32
N LEU A 142 17.57 -25.45 14.60
CA LEU A 142 17.77 -26.44 15.68
C LEU A 142 17.48 -27.83 15.10
N ASN A 143 18.36 -28.80 15.33
CA ASN A 143 18.16 -30.21 14.94
C ASN A 143 17.73 -30.39 13.47
N GLY A 144 18.35 -29.66 12.53
CA GLY A 144 18.04 -29.77 11.10
C GLY A 144 16.76 -29.05 10.65
N LYS A 145 16.06 -28.35 11.55
CA LYS A 145 14.79 -27.67 11.26
C LYS A 145 14.84 -26.19 11.64
N TYR A 146 14.05 -25.38 10.94
CA TYR A 146 13.89 -23.95 11.22
C TYR A 146 12.70 -23.72 12.16
N TYR A 147 12.89 -22.93 13.20
CA TYR A 147 11.87 -22.53 14.18
C TYR A 147 11.76 -21.01 14.26
N VAL A 148 10.63 -20.49 14.72
CA VAL A 148 10.47 -19.06 14.99
C VAL A 148 11.27 -18.71 16.24
N GLY A 149 12.16 -17.72 16.12
CA GLY A 149 12.92 -17.16 17.23
C GLY A 149 12.14 -16.03 17.89
N LYS A 150 12.23 -14.82 17.32
CA LYS A 150 11.49 -13.63 17.81
C LYS A 150 10.06 -13.59 17.26
N PRO A 151 9.02 -13.52 18.11
CA PRO A 151 7.62 -13.62 17.68
C PRO A 151 7.04 -12.33 17.08
N ILE A 152 7.72 -11.18 17.17
CA ILE A 152 7.23 -9.88 16.67
C ILE A 152 6.85 -9.92 15.19
N VAL A 153 7.68 -10.56 14.35
CA VAL A 153 7.40 -10.67 12.92
C VAL A 153 6.25 -11.63 12.65
N LEU A 154 6.13 -12.69 13.45
CA LEU A 154 5.00 -13.61 13.38
C LEU A 154 3.69 -12.93 13.78
N PHE A 155 3.72 -12.06 14.81
CA PHE A 155 2.58 -11.27 15.23
C PHE A 155 2.14 -10.29 14.13
N ALA A 156 3.08 -9.53 13.56
CA ALA A 156 2.79 -8.64 12.43
C ALA A 156 2.22 -9.40 11.22
N ALA A 157 2.75 -10.59 10.92
CA ALA A 157 2.23 -11.45 9.86
C ALA A 157 0.77 -11.88 10.14
N LYS A 158 0.45 -12.29 11.37
CA LYS A 158 -0.92 -12.64 11.79
C LYS A 158 -1.88 -11.46 11.67
N CYS A 159 -1.48 -10.26 12.08
CA CYS A 159 -2.28 -9.05 11.91
C CYS A 159 -2.56 -8.77 10.43
N MET A 160 -1.54 -8.86 9.56
CA MET A 160 -1.72 -8.72 8.11
C MET A 160 -2.67 -9.76 7.55
N VAL A 161 -2.59 -11.03 7.96
CA VAL A 161 -3.51 -12.08 7.51
C VAL A 161 -4.94 -11.78 7.97
N ALA A 162 -5.14 -11.30 9.20
CA ALA A 162 -6.46 -10.91 9.70
C ALA A 162 -7.04 -9.73 8.92
N LEU A 163 -6.25 -8.67 8.69
CA LEU A 163 -6.60 -7.55 7.82
C LEU A 163 -6.94 -8.03 6.41
N LYS A 164 -6.12 -8.93 5.84
CA LYS A 164 -6.36 -9.49 4.52
C LYS A 164 -7.64 -10.31 4.47
N GLN A 165 -7.95 -11.11 5.48
CA GLN A 165 -9.21 -11.86 5.53
C GLN A 165 -10.41 -10.92 5.64
N LEU A 166 -10.30 -9.85 6.42
CA LEU A 166 -11.34 -8.85 6.60
C LEU A 166 -11.59 -8.02 5.33
N PHE A 167 -10.54 -7.59 4.63
CA PHE A 167 -10.65 -6.72 3.45
C PHE A 167 -10.73 -7.48 2.12
N LEU A 168 -10.03 -8.60 1.99
CA LEU A 168 -9.84 -9.32 0.73
C LEU A 168 -10.59 -10.65 0.66
N GLY A 169 -11.11 -11.17 1.77
CA GLY A 169 -11.87 -12.43 1.84
C GLY A 169 -11.06 -13.71 1.53
N LYS A 170 -9.74 -13.62 1.34
CA LYS A 170 -8.87 -14.75 0.99
C LYS A 170 -7.97 -15.17 2.15
N LYS A 171 -7.88 -16.48 2.41
CA LYS A 171 -7.09 -17.06 3.51
C LYS A 171 -5.59 -17.23 3.19
N SER A 172 -5.19 -17.27 1.92
CA SER A 172 -3.81 -17.55 1.49
C SER A 172 -3.31 -16.62 0.38
N GLU A 173 -1.98 -16.56 0.21
CA GLU A 173 -1.31 -15.95 -0.96
C GLU A 173 -1.25 -16.89 -2.18
N TYR A 174 -1.57 -18.17 -1.98
CA TYR A 174 -1.48 -19.24 -2.97
C TYR A 174 -2.84 -19.84 -3.36
N ASP A 175 -3.95 -19.22 -2.93
CA ASP A 175 -5.34 -19.59 -3.28
C ASP A 175 -6.02 -18.56 -4.22
#